data_AF-A0A536XWJ5-F1
#
_entry.id   AF-A0A536XWJ5-F1
#
_cell.length_a   1.000
_cell.length_b   1.000
_cell.length_c   1.000
_cell.angle_alpha   90.00
_cell.angle_beta   90.00
_cell.angle_gamma   90.00
#
_symmetry.space_group_name_H-M   'P 1'
#
loop_
_entity.id
_entity.type
_entity.pdbx_description
1 polymer ?
#
loop_
_entity_poly.entity_id
_entity_poly.type
_entity_poly.pdbx_seq_one_letter_code
_entity_poly.pdbx_strand_id
1 'polypeptide(L)'
;VEEIFEIVKSLNQKENVSFLLAEQNTNVALRYADHGYILENGRVVMDGAAAELAANEDVKEFYLGISSGARRSFKDVKHYRRRKRWLA
;
A
#
# COMPACT_ATOMS: atom_id res chain seq x y z
N VAL A 1 -5.26 -17.86 4.67
CA VAL A 1 -5.44 -16.42 4.33
C VAL A 1 -5.24 -16.20 2.85
N GLU A 2 -4.11 -16.62 2.25
CA GLU A 2 -3.85 -16.45 0.80
C GLU A 2 -4.99 -16.99 -0.09
N GLU A 3 -5.61 -18.12 0.26
CA GLU A 3 -6.74 -18.70 -0.49
C GLU A 3 -7.94 -17.74 -0.64
N ILE A 4 -8.23 -16.91 0.38
CA ILE A 4 -9.33 -15.93 0.30
C ILE A 4 -9.02 -14.88 -0.77
N PHE A 5 -7.76 -14.45 -0.87
CA PHE A 5 -7.36 -13.44 -1.86
C PHE A 5 -7.36 -13.99 -3.28
N GLU A 6 -7.02 -15.27 -3.45
CA GLU A 6 -7.13 -15.95 -4.75
C GLU A 6 -8.58 -16.07 -5.20
N ILE A 7 -9.49 -16.41 -4.28
CA ILE A 7 -10.93 -16.42 -4.56
C ILE A 7 -11.42 -15.03 -4.95
N VAL A 8 -11.09 -13.99 -4.17
CA VAL A 8 -11.48 -12.60 -4.45
C VAL A 8 -10.97 -12.15 -5.82
N LYS A 9 -9.70 -12.43 -6.14
CA LYS A 9 -9.12 -12.09 -7.45
C LYS A 9 -9.82 -12.84 -8.59
N SER A 10 -10.09 -14.13 -8.41
CA SER A 10 -10.83 -14.92 -9.40
C SER A 10 -12.24 -14.36 -9.62
N LEU A 11 -12.96 -13.98 -8.57
CA LEU A 11 -14.31 -13.41 -8.67
C LEU A 11 -14.29 -12.04 -9.37
N ASN A 12 -13.33 -11.17 -9.02
CA ASN A 12 -13.16 -9.89 -9.69
C ASN A 12 -12.96 -10.06 -11.21
N GLN A 13 -12.12 -11.01 -11.62
CA GLN A 13 -11.80 -11.23 -13.03
C GLN A 13 -12.89 -11.95 -13.83
N LYS A 14 -13.57 -12.94 -13.22
CA LYS A 14 -14.59 -13.76 -13.90
C LYS A 14 -15.95 -13.09 -13.93
N GLU A 15 -16.34 -12.46 -12.81
CA GLU A 15 -17.68 -11.89 -12.63
C GLU A 15 -17.69 -10.36 -12.80
N ASN A 16 -16.52 -9.75 -13.02
CA ASN A 16 -16.35 -8.30 -13.18
C ASN A 16 -16.90 -7.48 -12.00
N VAL A 17 -16.74 -8.00 -10.78
CA VAL A 17 -17.21 -7.36 -9.55
C VAL A 17 -16.07 -6.61 -8.86
N SER A 18 -16.33 -5.38 -8.40
CA SER A 18 -15.38 -4.60 -7.62
C SER A 18 -15.35 -5.03 -6.15
N PHE A 19 -14.16 -5.12 -5.58
CA PHE A 19 -13.95 -5.43 -4.16
C PHE A 19 -13.17 -4.30 -3.48
N LEU A 20 -13.55 -3.99 -2.24
CA LEU A 20 -12.75 -3.18 -1.34
C LEU A 20 -12.34 -4.05 -0.15
N LEU A 21 -11.04 -4.16 0.06
CA LEU A 21 -10.47 -4.98 1.12
C LEU A 21 -9.67 -4.10 2.09
N ALA A 22 -9.87 -4.33 3.39
CA ALA A 22 -9.11 -3.66 4.44
C ALA A 22 -8.30 -4.72 5.21
N GLU A 23 -6.98 -4.56 5.20
CA GLU A 23 -6.04 -5.55 5.72
C GLU A 23 -4.94 -4.89 6.53
N GLN A 24 -4.48 -5.58 7.58
CA GLN A 24 -3.30 -5.13 8.34
C GLN A 24 -2.00 -5.55 7.64
N ASN A 25 -2.01 -6.67 6.91
CA ASN A 25 -0.85 -7.13 6.16
C ASN A 25 -0.80 -6.45 4.79
N THR A 26 -0.03 -5.37 4.72
CA THR A 26 0.11 -4.55 3.50
C THR A 26 0.72 -5.35 2.34
N ASN A 27 1.61 -6.31 2.62
CA ASN A 27 2.25 -7.13 1.58
C ASN A 27 1.25 -8.00 0.84
N VAL A 28 0.38 -8.70 1.58
CA VAL A 28 -0.66 -9.53 0.97
C VAL A 28 -1.67 -8.63 0.25
N ALA A 29 -2.10 -7.53 0.86
CA ALA A 29 -3.05 -6.60 0.22
C ALA A 29 -2.56 -6.09 -1.15
N LEU A 30 -1.32 -5.59 -1.21
CA LEU A 30 -0.76 -5.03 -2.45
C LEU A 30 -0.48 -6.11 -3.53
N ARG A 31 -0.28 -7.37 -3.15
CA ARG A 31 -0.05 -8.47 -4.10
C ARG A 31 -1.30 -8.80 -4.93
N TYR A 32 -2.50 -8.59 -4.37
CA TYR A 32 -3.77 -8.99 -4.99
C TYR A 32 -4.67 -7.81 -5.40
N ALA A 33 -4.34 -6.59 -4.98
CA ALA A 33 -5.06 -5.38 -5.37
C ALA A 33 -4.57 -4.79 -6.70
N ASP A 34 -5.43 -4.06 -7.39
CA ASP A 34 -5.04 -3.21 -8.54
C ASP A 34 -4.61 -1.81 -8.08
N HIS A 35 -5.26 -1.30 -7.03
CA HIS A 35 -5.01 0.02 -6.45
C HIS A 35 -5.02 -0.08 -4.91
N GLY A 36 -4.14 0.66 -4.25
CA GLY A 36 -4.00 0.63 -2.79
C GLY A 36 -4.14 2.00 -2.15
N TYR A 37 -4.69 2.02 -0.94
CA TYR A 37 -4.64 3.17 -0.03
C TYR A 37 -4.00 2.71 1.28
N ILE A 38 -2.91 3.36 1.68
CA ILE A 38 -2.26 3.12 2.96
C ILE A 38 -2.79 4.15 3.95
N LEU A 39 -3.43 3.68 5.02
CA LEU A 39 -3.99 4.51 6.07
C LEU A 39 -3.13 4.47 7.32
N GLU A 40 -2.92 5.63 7.94
CA GLU A 40 -2.29 5.75 9.25
C GLU A 40 -3.04 6.80 10.07
N ASN A 41 -3.43 6.46 11.30
CA ASN A 41 -4.13 7.37 12.22
C ASN A 41 -5.36 8.07 11.58
N GLY A 42 -6.13 7.30 10.80
CA GLY A 42 -7.33 7.80 10.12
C GLY A 42 -7.07 8.69 8.90
N ARG A 43 -5.84 8.73 8.37
CA ARG A 43 -5.48 9.53 7.18
C ARG A 43 -4.81 8.67 6.13
N VAL A 44 -5.14 8.91 4.86
CA VAL A 44 -4.43 8.32 3.73
C VAL A 44 -3.04 8.94 3.65
N VAL A 45 -2.02 8.12 3.87
CA VAL A 45 -0.61 8.54 3.84
C VAL A 45 0.06 8.25 2.51
N MET A 46 -0.42 7.27 1.75
CA MET A 46 -0.02 6.95 0.36
C MET A 46 -1.19 6.29 -0.38
N ASP A 47 -1.22 6.48 -1.69
CA ASP A 47 -2.22 5.93 -2.61
C ASP A 47 -1.59 5.78 -4.00
N GLY A 48 -2.11 4.86 -4.82
CA GLY A 48 -1.58 4.58 -6.14
C GLY A 48 -1.83 3.16 -6.62
N ALA A 49 -1.36 2.85 -7.84
CA ALA A 49 -1.40 1.50 -8.35
C ALA A 49 -0.64 0.56 -7.39
N ALA A 50 -1.20 -0.62 -7.13
CA ALA A 50 -0.65 -1.52 -6.11
C ALA A 50 0.80 -1.93 -6.43
N ALA A 51 1.13 -2.10 -7.72
CA ALA A 51 2.48 -2.38 -8.19
C ALA A 51 3.46 -1.22 -7.92
N GLU A 52 3.03 0.02 -8.09
CA GLU A 52 3.85 1.21 -7.80
C GLU A 52 4.08 1.35 -6.29
N LEU A 53 3.05 1.13 -5.49
CA LEU A 53 3.16 1.12 -4.04
C LEU A 53 4.08 -0.01 -3.55
N ALA A 54 3.97 -1.22 -4.08
CA ALA A 54 4.85 -2.33 -3.72
C ALA A 54 6.31 -2.11 -4.13
N ALA A 55 6.55 -1.36 -5.22
CA ALA A 55 7.87 -1.00 -5.69
C ALA A 55 8.49 0.20 -4.93
N ASN A 56 7.67 1.02 -4.25
CA ASN A 56 8.11 2.20 -3.54
C ASN A 56 8.99 1.84 -2.33
N GLU A 57 10.19 2.43 -2.25
CA GLU A 57 11.17 2.12 -1.20
C GLU A 57 10.68 2.51 0.20
N ASP A 58 9.96 3.63 0.35
CA ASP A 58 9.36 4.00 1.63
C ASP A 58 8.28 2.98 2.04
N VAL A 59 7.44 2.52 1.09
CA VAL A 59 6.43 1.48 1.39
C VAL A 59 7.08 0.17 1.82
N LYS A 60 8.13 -0.25 1.11
CA LYS A 60 8.88 -1.47 1.42
C LYS A 60 9.48 -1.43 2.82
N GLU A 61 10.13 -0.32 3.15
CA GLU A 61 10.81 -0.15 4.43
C GLU A 61 9.82 -0.13 5.60
N PHE A 62 8.72 0.61 5.45
CA PHE A 62 7.82 0.93 6.55
C PHE A 62 6.64 -0.01 6.72
N TYR A 63 6.17 -0.64 5.64
CA TYR A 63 4.93 -1.43 5.62
C TYR A 63 5.13 -2.86 5.16
N LEU A 64 6.19 -3.16 4.39
CA LEU A 64 6.49 -4.52 3.92
C LEU A 64 7.65 -5.19 4.69
N GLY A 65 8.36 -4.43 5.52
CA GLY A 65 9.46 -4.94 6.35
C GLY A 65 10.73 -5.29 5.56
N ILE A 66 10.89 -4.76 4.34
CA ILE A 66 12.07 -4.99 3.49
C ILE A 66 13.03 -3.81 3.70
N SER A 67 14.10 -3.98 4.49
CA SER A 67 15.08 -2.91 4.73
C SER A 67 16.37 -3.11 3.93
N SER A 68 16.75 -2.12 3.13
CA SER A 68 18.09 -1.98 2.54
C SER A 68 19.01 -1.19 3.49
N GLY A 69 19.53 -1.84 4.53
CA GLY A 69 20.77 -1.43 5.20
C GLY A 69 20.77 -0.23 6.16
N ALA A 70 19.71 0.56 6.31
CA ALA A 70 19.58 1.53 7.40
C ALA A 70 18.11 1.84 7.65
N ARG A 71 17.61 1.64 8.88
CA ARG A 71 16.27 2.11 9.29
C ARG A 71 16.25 3.65 9.24
N ARG A 72 15.65 4.22 8.21
CA ARG A 72 15.32 5.64 8.12
C ARG A 72 14.19 5.97 9.08
N SER A 73 14.18 7.20 9.60
CA SER A 73 13.12 7.62 10.50
C SER A 73 11.84 7.87 9.71
N PHE A 74 10.74 7.24 10.13
CA PHE A 74 9.39 7.47 9.60
C PHE A 74 8.99 8.96 9.54
N LYS A 75 9.61 9.79 10.39
CA LYS A 75 9.41 11.25 10.42
C LYS A 75 9.82 11.90 9.11
N ASP A 76 10.85 11.40 8.43
CA ASP A 76 11.41 12.01 7.22
C ASP A 76 10.46 11.89 6.02
N VAL A 77 9.74 10.77 5.89
CA VAL A 77 8.68 10.57 4.87
C VAL A 77 7.51 11.53 5.11
N LYS A 78 7.10 11.74 6.37
CA LYS A 78 6.02 12.69 6.71
C LYS A 78 6.37 14.13 6.30
N HIS A 79 7.65 14.51 6.37
CA HIS A 79 8.11 15.82 5.91
C HIS A 79 8.10 15.97 4.39
N TYR A 80 8.32 14.90 3.62
CA TYR A 80 8.27 14.94 2.16
C TYR A 80 6.88 15.35 1.63
N ARG A 81 5.80 14.74 2.13
CA ARG A 81 4.42 15.08 1.70
C ARG A 81 3.95 16.45 2.22
N ARG A 82 4.34 16.88 3.45
CA ARG A 82 4.01 18.24 3.93
C ARG A 82 4.56 19.31 3.00
N ARG A 83 5.79 19.16 2.47
CA ARG A 83 6.40 20.14 1.57
C ARG A 83 5.73 20.22 0.20
N LYS A 84 5.29 19.09 -0.37
CA LYS A 84 4.54 19.11 -1.65
C LYS A 84 3.21 19.87 -1.59
N ARG A 85 2.59 19.98 -0.41
CA ARG A 85 1.31 20.67 -0.21
C ARG A 85 1.43 22.22 -0.23
N TRP A 86 2.64 22.76 -0.09
CA TRP A 86 2.90 24.23 -0.13
C TRP A 86 3.43 24.71 -1.50
N LEU A 87 3.53 23.81 -2.48
CA LEU A 87 3.98 24.12 -3.84
C LEU A 87 2.83 24.11 -4.86
N ALA A 88 1.59 24.19 -4.39
CA ALA A 88 0.37 24.35 -5.19
C ALA A 88 -0.31 25.67 -4.82
#